data_AF-A0A2K3NMF4-F1
#
_entry.id   AF-A0A2K3NMF4-F1
#
_cell.length_a   1.000
_cell.length_b   1.000
_cell.length_c   1.000
_cell.angle_alpha   90.00
_cell.angle_beta   90.00
_cell.angle_gamma   90.00
#
_symmetry.space_group_name_H-M   'P 1'
#
loop_
_entity.id
_entity.type
_entity.pdbx_description
1 polymer ?
#
loop_
_entity_poly.entity_id
_entity_poly.type
_entity_poly.pdbx_seq_one_letter_code
_entity_poly.pdbx_strand_id
1 'polypeptide(L)'
;MVVIISLSRHWRLASPWLHGINPRDSLMPKDGDDGFFPTTGNELKPEVTTSTRKYRVRVLVCAPSNSALDEIVLRVLSGGGIHDENNRSYTPNIVRIGLKAHHSIKAVSLDELLKKKRASANKSSTDKQSNASAGSHDDSIRAAILDEATIVFSTLSFSGSHIFSKLSRKFDVVIIDEAAQAVEPATLVPLANQCKKVFLVGDPAQLPATVISDIAKNHGYGTSLFERLMQAGYPIKMLKTQYRMHPERLKHDIAPFGN
;
A
#
# COMPACT_ATOMS: atom_id res chain seq x y z
N MET A 1 -2.83 -2.87 -13.61
CA MET A 1 -4.21 -2.39 -13.40
C MET A 1 -4.30 -1.69 -12.05
N VAL A 2 -5.28 -0.80 -11.84
CA VAL A 2 -5.48 -0.08 -10.56
C VAL A 2 -6.92 -0.20 -10.08
N VAL A 3 -7.13 -0.66 -8.85
CA VAL A 3 -8.43 -0.69 -8.15
C VAL A 3 -8.42 0.40 -7.08
N ILE A 4 -9.44 1.26 -7.08
CA ILE A 4 -9.58 2.37 -6.13
C ILE A 4 -10.72 2.07 -5.17
N ILE A 5 -10.43 2.11 -3.87
CA ILE A 5 -11.42 1.84 -2.82
C ILE A 5 -11.56 3.07 -1.92
N SER A 6 -12.78 3.60 -1.81
CA SER A 6 -13.14 4.60 -0.81
C SER A 6 -13.76 3.89 0.41
N LEU A 7 -13.02 3.91 1.54
CA LEU A 7 -13.31 3.06 2.70
C LEU A 7 -14.54 3.49 3.51
N SER A 8 -15.05 4.72 3.33
CA SER A 8 -16.14 5.26 4.14
C SER A 8 -17.53 4.66 3.83
N ARG A 9 -17.74 4.05 2.65
CA ARG A 9 -19.07 3.54 2.25
C ARG A 9 -19.07 2.11 1.69
N HIS A 10 -17.97 1.66 1.08
CA HIS A 10 -17.96 0.43 0.27
C HIS A 10 -17.52 -0.84 1.03
N TRP A 11 -16.70 -0.70 2.08
CA TRP A 11 -16.18 -1.86 2.82
C TRP A 11 -17.28 -2.64 3.58
N ARG A 12 -18.32 -1.96 4.07
CA ARG A 12 -19.45 -2.62 4.75
C ARG A 12 -20.30 -3.47 3.79
N LEU A 13 -20.33 -3.09 2.51
CA LEU A 13 -21.08 -3.80 1.48
C LEU A 13 -20.29 -5.01 0.96
N ALA A 14 -18.96 -4.90 0.86
CA ALA A 14 -18.09 -5.98 0.38
C ALA A 14 -17.64 -7.00 1.44
N SER A 15 -17.88 -6.71 2.73
CA SER A 15 -17.48 -7.59 3.84
C SER A 15 -18.56 -7.73 4.94
N PRO A 16 -19.74 -8.30 4.64
CA PRO A 16 -20.86 -8.42 5.59
C PRO A 16 -20.51 -9.22 6.87
N TRP A 17 -19.58 -10.18 6.75
CA TRP A 17 -19.16 -11.09 7.82
C TRP A 17 -18.48 -10.41 9.02
N LEU A 18 -18.06 -9.14 8.88
CA LEU A 18 -17.46 -8.37 9.98
C LEU A 18 -18.48 -7.95 11.06
N HIS A 19 -19.79 -8.06 10.81
CA HIS A 19 -20.85 -7.69 11.76
C HIS A 19 -21.81 -8.84 12.11
N GLY A 20 -21.56 -10.05 11.62
CA GLY A 20 -22.35 -11.24 11.95
C GLY A 20 -22.74 -12.09 10.74
N ILE A 21 -22.84 -13.39 11.02
CA ILE A 21 -23.09 -14.58 10.17
C ILE A 21 -22.02 -14.82 9.08
N ASN A 22 -21.49 -16.04 9.11
CA ASN A 22 -20.49 -16.55 8.18
C ASN A 22 -21.13 -16.76 6.79
N PRO A 23 -20.55 -16.23 5.69
CA PRO A 23 -21.10 -16.37 4.34
C PRO A 23 -21.22 -17.81 3.84
N ARG A 24 -20.56 -18.78 4.51
CA ARG A 24 -20.73 -20.21 4.24
C ARG A 24 -22.05 -20.80 4.74
N ASP A 25 -22.73 -20.12 5.67
CA ASP A 25 -23.94 -20.63 6.32
C ASP A 25 -25.24 -20.14 5.66
N SER A 26 -25.12 -19.29 4.63
CA SER A 26 -26.27 -18.79 3.85
C SER A 26 -26.36 -19.56 2.54
N LEU A 27 -27.46 -20.29 2.34
CA LEU A 27 -27.77 -20.96 1.07
C LEU A 27 -27.64 -19.95 -0.09
N MET A 28 -26.73 -20.24 -1.04
CA MET A 28 -26.57 -19.43 -2.25
C MET A 28 -27.89 -19.39 -3.05
N PRO A 29 -28.34 -18.22 -3.54
CA PRO A 29 -29.44 -18.14 -4.49
C PRO A 29 -29.04 -18.87 -5.78
N LYS A 30 -29.98 -19.63 -6.37
CA LYS A 30 -29.69 -20.53 -7.49
C LYS A 30 -29.23 -19.84 -8.77
N ASP A 31 -29.38 -18.52 -8.92
CA ASP A 31 -29.08 -17.81 -10.18
C ASP A 31 -28.30 -16.47 -10.02
N GLY A 32 -27.72 -16.18 -8.84
CA GLY A 32 -26.71 -15.12 -8.69
C GLY A 32 -27.13 -13.66 -8.93
N ASP A 33 -28.43 -13.36 -9.06
CA ASP A 33 -28.96 -11.99 -9.16
C ASP A 33 -29.58 -11.58 -7.81
N ASP A 34 -28.98 -10.60 -7.12
CA ASP A 34 -29.46 -10.06 -5.84
C ASP A 34 -30.23 -8.73 -5.98
N GLY A 35 -30.53 -8.30 -7.22
CA GLY A 35 -31.59 -7.33 -7.49
C GLY A 35 -31.50 -5.97 -6.79
N PHE A 36 -30.32 -5.53 -6.34
CA PHE A 36 -30.19 -4.32 -5.51
C PHE A 36 -29.24 -3.25 -6.11
N PHE A 37 -29.82 -2.46 -7.03
CA PHE A 37 -29.74 -1.01 -7.25
C PHE A 37 -29.32 -0.50 -8.65
N PRO A 38 -30.02 0.54 -9.15
CA PRO A 38 -29.82 1.13 -10.48
C PRO A 38 -28.68 2.14 -10.51
N THR A 39 -27.88 2.10 -11.58
CA THR A 39 -26.83 3.07 -11.91
C THR A 39 -27.42 4.30 -12.59
N THR A 40 -28.02 5.23 -11.83
CA THR A 40 -28.30 6.57 -12.35
C THR A 40 -27.08 7.46 -12.19
N GLY A 41 -26.41 7.75 -13.31
CA GLY A 41 -25.78 9.04 -13.62
C GLY A 41 -24.85 9.69 -12.57
N ASN A 42 -23.55 9.60 -12.83
CA ASN A 42 -22.62 10.75 -12.79
C ASN A 42 -22.43 11.51 -11.45
N GLU A 43 -21.61 10.99 -10.53
CA GLU A 43 -20.84 11.81 -9.57
C GLU A 43 -19.44 11.23 -9.29
N LEU A 44 -18.60 11.14 -10.32
CA LEU A 44 -17.14 11.16 -10.16
C LEU A 44 -16.61 12.45 -10.79
N LYS A 45 -17.03 13.60 -10.26
CA LYS A 45 -16.28 14.84 -10.48
C LYS A 45 -14.99 14.74 -9.65
N PRO A 46 -13.79 14.90 -10.24
CA PRO A 46 -12.60 15.14 -9.44
C PRO A 46 -12.83 16.46 -8.70
N GLU A 47 -13.06 16.38 -7.39
CA GLU A 47 -13.12 17.55 -6.54
C GLU A 47 -11.72 18.17 -6.53
N VAL A 48 -11.54 19.24 -7.32
CA VAL A 48 -10.36 20.11 -7.26
C VAL A 48 -10.41 20.75 -5.88
N THR A 49 -9.80 20.09 -4.90
CA THR A 49 -9.64 20.64 -3.57
C THR A 49 -8.53 21.69 -3.66
N THR A 50 -8.88 22.91 -4.03
CA THR A 50 -8.07 24.10 -3.76
C THR A 50 -7.91 24.18 -2.25
N SER A 51 -6.87 23.56 -1.73
CA SER A 51 -6.77 23.32 -0.30
C SER A 51 -5.49 23.95 0.20
N THR A 52 -5.67 25.15 0.74
CA THR A 52 -4.95 25.72 1.87
C THR A 52 -4.95 24.72 3.04
N ARG A 53 -4.32 23.54 2.89
CA ARG A 53 -4.35 22.53 3.95
C ARG A 53 -3.36 22.89 5.03
N LYS A 54 -3.92 23.25 6.17
CA LYS A 54 -3.31 23.14 7.51
C LYS A 54 -2.76 21.72 7.81
N TYR A 55 -3.11 20.70 7.00
CA TYR A 55 -2.68 19.30 7.14
C TYR A 55 -2.23 18.66 5.81
N ARG A 56 -0.94 18.34 5.65
CA ARG A 56 -0.42 17.55 4.51
C ARG A 56 -0.99 16.12 4.55
N VAL A 57 -1.41 15.58 3.41
CA VAL A 57 -1.87 14.18 3.27
C VAL A 57 -0.72 13.24 3.62
N ARG A 58 -0.99 12.18 4.39
CA ARG A 58 0.00 11.13 4.70
C ARG A 58 -0.28 9.86 3.89
N VAL A 59 0.77 9.32 3.29
CA VAL A 59 0.68 8.16 2.39
C VAL A 59 1.53 7.01 2.93
N LEU A 60 0.93 5.81 3.00
CA LEU A 60 1.63 4.55 3.22
C LEU A 60 1.71 3.81 1.88
N VAL A 61 2.91 3.52 1.43
CA VAL A 61 3.15 2.70 0.23
C VAL A 61 3.66 1.34 0.67
N CYS A 62 3.02 0.29 0.17
CA CYS A 62 3.34 -1.08 0.48
C CYS A 62 3.58 -1.92 -0.75
N ALA A 63 4.40 -2.95 -0.58
CA ALA A 63 4.54 -4.05 -1.53
C ALA A 63 4.75 -5.38 -0.78
N PRO A 64 4.50 -6.54 -1.41
CA PRO A 64 4.68 -7.85 -0.77
C PRO A 64 6.15 -8.17 -0.49
N SER A 65 7.06 -7.69 -1.34
CA SER A 65 8.49 -7.99 -1.25
C SER A 65 9.34 -6.73 -1.01
N ASN A 66 10.52 -6.92 -0.40
CA ASN A 66 11.49 -5.85 -0.24
C ASN A 66 11.99 -5.33 -1.59
N SER A 67 12.21 -6.20 -2.57
CA SER A 67 12.72 -5.81 -3.89
C SER A 67 11.74 -4.89 -4.63
N ALA A 68 10.45 -5.22 -4.65
CA ALA A 68 9.43 -4.37 -5.26
C ALA A 68 9.36 -3.00 -4.54
N LEU A 69 9.38 -3.03 -3.21
CA LEU A 69 9.32 -1.80 -2.43
C LEU A 69 10.54 -0.89 -2.64
N ASP A 70 11.73 -1.47 -2.66
CA ASP A 70 12.97 -0.73 -2.83
C ASP A 70 13.11 -0.17 -4.25
N GLU A 71 12.52 -0.83 -5.25
CA GLU A 71 12.41 -0.36 -6.63
C GLU A 71 11.56 0.93 -6.71
N ILE A 72 10.40 0.94 -6.06
CA ILE A 72 9.54 2.13 -5.97
C ILE A 72 10.30 3.29 -5.31
N VAL A 73 10.97 3.02 -4.19
CA VAL A 73 11.76 4.05 -3.48
C VAL A 73 12.89 4.59 -4.37
N LEU A 74 13.58 3.71 -5.09
CA LEU A 74 14.65 4.10 -6.01
C LEU A 74 14.11 4.98 -7.15
N ARG A 75 12.95 4.64 -7.74
CA ARG A 75 12.32 5.49 -8.77
C ARG A 75 11.98 6.87 -8.25
N VAL A 76 11.47 6.99 -7.02
CA VAL A 76 11.17 8.29 -6.40
C VAL A 76 12.45 9.11 -6.20
N LEU A 77 13.56 8.48 -5.81
CA LEU A 77 14.83 9.15 -5.59
C LEU A 77 15.56 9.53 -6.89
N SER A 78 15.62 8.61 -7.85
CA SER A 78 16.36 8.77 -9.11
C SER A 78 15.57 9.52 -10.19
N GLY A 79 14.23 9.47 -10.14
CA GLY A 79 13.33 10.14 -11.08
C GLY A 79 13.18 11.65 -10.85
N GLY A 80 14.05 12.26 -10.03
CA GLY A 80 14.00 13.69 -9.71
C GLY A 80 12.98 14.08 -8.65
N GLY A 81 12.25 13.12 -8.05
CA GLY A 81 11.23 13.35 -7.03
C GLY A 81 9.83 12.95 -7.48
N ILE A 82 8.82 13.66 -6.96
CA ILE A 82 7.41 13.55 -7.34
C ILE A 82 7.00 14.85 -8.03
N HIS A 83 6.11 14.78 -9.01
CA HIS A 83 5.60 15.96 -9.70
C HIS A 83 4.25 16.40 -9.13
N ASP A 84 4.06 17.71 -8.99
CA ASP A 84 2.76 18.32 -8.66
C ASP A 84 1.86 18.46 -9.90
N GLU A 85 0.67 19.03 -9.73
CA GLU A 85 -0.28 19.26 -10.83
C GLU A 85 0.26 20.20 -11.93
N ASN A 86 1.30 20.98 -11.65
CA ASN A 86 1.96 21.89 -12.58
C ASN A 86 3.26 21.27 -13.15
N ASN A 87 3.45 19.95 -12.98
CA ASN A 87 4.64 19.21 -13.40
C ASN A 87 5.96 19.65 -12.71
N ARG A 88 5.87 20.40 -11.61
CA ARG A 88 7.05 20.81 -10.85
C ARG A 88 7.50 19.67 -9.95
N SER A 89 8.77 19.32 -10.03
CA SER A 89 9.32 18.27 -9.18
C SER A 89 9.55 18.75 -7.74
N TYR A 90 9.23 17.90 -6.78
CA TYR A 90 9.50 18.09 -5.37
C TYR A 90 9.84 16.76 -4.69
N THR A 91 10.65 16.82 -3.64
CA THR A 91 11.02 15.65 -2.84
C THR A 91 10.34 15.72 -1.48
N PRO A 92 9.25 14.99 -1.25
CA PRO A 92 8.63 14.95 0.07
C PRO A 92 9.56 14.28 1.09
N ASN A 93 9.32 14.51 2.39
CA ASN A 93 10.00 13.73 3.43
C ASN A 93 9.52 12.27 3.31
N ILE A 94 10.43 11.38 2.94
CA ILE A 94 10.14 9.96 2.74
C ILE A 94 10.95 9.09 3.69
N VAL A 95 10.36 8.00 4.15
CA VAL A 95 11.04 7.03 5.02
C VAL A 95 10.73 5.61 4.57
N ARG A 96 11.77 4.81 4.38
CA ARG A 96 11.68 3.36 4.18
C ARG A 96 11.85 2.63 5.50
N ILE A 97 10.87 1.81 5.87
CA ILE A 97 10.88 0.99 7.10
C ILE A 97 10.79 -0.49 6.81
N GLY A 98 11.60 -1.28 7.50
CA GLY A 98 11.66 -2.72 7.33
C GLY A 98 13.10 -3.21 7.31
N LEU A 99 13.26 -4.52 7.38
CA LEU A 99 14.58 -5.15 7.42
C LEU A 99 15.22 -5.16 6.03
N LYS A 100 16.55 -5.06 6.01
CA LYS A 100 17.40 -5.28 4.82
C LYS A 100 17.09 -4.35 3.64
N ALA A 101 16.96 -3.05 3.90
CA ALA A 101 16.87 -2.05 2.82
C ALA A 101 18.10 -2.11 1.90
N HIS A 102 17.87 -2.04 0.59
CA HIS A 102 18.93 -2.02 -0.42
C HIS A 102 19.89 -0.85 -0.21
N HIS A 103 21.17 -1.04 -0.51
CA HIS A 103 22.21 -0.02 -0.27
C HIS A 103 21.92 1.31 -0.98
N SER A 104 21.36 1.27 -2.19
CA SER A 104 20.98 2.47 -2.97
C SER A 104 19.92 3.35 -2.31
N ILE A 105 19.14 2.82 -1.35
CA ILE A 105 18.08 3.57 -0.66
C ILE A 105 18.36 3.76 0.83
N LYS A 106 19.54 3.35 1.32
CA LYS A 106 19.91 3.45 2.75
C LYS A 106 19.73 4.87 3.29
N ALA A 107 19.96 5.90 2.48
CA ALA A 107 19.84 7.29 2.88
C ALA A 107 18.45 7.68 3.43
N VAL A 108 17.39 6.98 3.00
CA VAL A 108 16.00 7.19 3.45
C VAL A 108 15.49 6.04 4.33
N SER A 109 16.33 5.06 4.66
CA SER A 109 15.97 3.98 5.59
C SER A 109 15.88 4.49 7.02
N LEU A 110 14.90 4.03 7.78
CA LEU A 110 14.69 4.45 9.17
C LEU A 110 15.90 4.22 10.06
N ASP A 111 16.61 3.11 9.87
CA ASP A 111 17.82 2.80 10.63
C ASP A 111 18.94 3.81 10.37
N GLU A 112 19.12 4.25 9.12
CA GLU A 112 20.13 5.23 8.77
C GLU A 112 19.73 6.64 9.22
N LEU A 113 18.45 6.99 9.13
CA LEU A 113 17.92 8.25 9.65
C LEU A 113 18.07 8.34 11.17
N LEU A 114 17.85 7.24 11.88
CA LEU A 114 18.08 7.14 13.32
C LEU A 114 19.55 7.37 13.67
N LYS A 115 20.49 6.72 12.96
CA LYS A 115 21.93 6.94 13.16
C LYS A 115 22.33 8.39 12.95
N LYS A 116 21.83 9.02 11.88
CA LYS A 116 22.07 10.45 11.60
C LYS A 116 21.51 11.35 12.71
N LYS A 117 20.27 11.10 13.16
CA LYS A 117 19.63 11.89 14.23
C LYS A 117 20.39 11.75 15.57
N ARG A 118 20.90 10.55 15.89
CA ARG A 118 21.80 10.34 17.05
C ARG A 118 23.14 11.06 16.91
N ALA A 119 23.78 10.96 15.76
CA ALA A 119 25.08 11.59 15.52
C ALA A 119 25.00 13.12 15.67
N SER A 120 23.89 13.73 15.25
CA SER A 120 23.63 15.16 15.48
C SER A 120 23.39 15.50 16.96
N ALA A 121 22.65 14.67 17.69
CA ALA A 121 22.37 14.88 19.12
C ALA A 121 23.61 14.75 20.01
N ASN A 122 24.56 13.87 19.65
CA ASN A 122 25.80 13.69 20.42
C ASN A 122 26.82 14.83 20.21
N LYS A 123 26.72 15.60 19.12
CA LYS A 123 27.59 16.77 18.89
C LYS A 123 27.24 17.97 19.78
N SER A 124 26.02 18.02 20.31
CA SER A 124 25.53 19.10 21.17
C SER A 124 25.72 18.83 22.68
N SER A 125 26.19 17.65 23.07
CA SER A 125 26.20 17.21 24.47
C SER A 125 27.56 16.60 24.85
N THR A 126 28.48 17.43 25.36
CA THR A 126 29.63 16.96 26.14
C THR A 126 29.16 16.62 27.55
N ASP A 127 28.60 15.43 27.77
CA ASP A 127 28.62 14.84 29.11
C ASP A 127 28.29 13.33 29.15
N LYS A 128 28.85 12.69 30.17
CA LYS A 128 28.83 11.24 30.46
C LYS A 128 27.46 10.74 30.96
N GLN A 129 27.31 9.41 30.94
CA GLN A 129 26.21 8.55 31.44
C GLN A 129 24.95 8.45 30.55
N SER A 130 24.25 7.33 30.38
CA SER A 130 24.16 6.06 31.14
C SER A 130 23.67 4.90 30.25
N ASN A 131 24.11 3.67 30.52
CA ASN A 131 23.79 2.44 29.76
C ASN A 131 22.38 1.84 30.00
N ALA A 132 21.42 2.59 30.56
CA ALA A 132 20.06 2.10 30.80
C ALA A 132 19.03 2.85 29.93
N SER A 133 18.27 2.06 29.15
CA SER A 133 17.13 2.41 28.27
C SER A 133 17.39 2.88 26.83
N ALA A 134 18.56 2.61 26.25
CA ALA A 134 18.86 2.91 24.82
C ALA A 134 17.73 2.49 23.86
N GLY A 135 17.11 1.31 24.07
CA GLY A 135 16.00 0.84 23.24
C GLY A 135 14.71 1.67 23.32
N SER A 136 14.37 2.21 24.50
CA SER A 136 13.16 3.04 24.68
C SER A 136 13.33 4.42 24.02
N HIS A 137 14.50 5.01 24.19
CA HIS A 137 14.85 6.28 23.55
C HIS A 137 14.89 6.15 22.02
N ASP A 138 15.41 5.04 21.50
CA ASP A 138 15.45 4.78 20.07
C ASP A 138 14.06 4.65 19.44
N ASP A 139 13.15 3.99 20.13
CA ASP A 139 11.77 3.86 19.68
C ASP A 139 11.06 5.22 19.60
N SER A 140 11.31 6.10 20.57
CA SER A 140 10.79 7.48 20.54
C SER A 140 11.33 8.25 19.33
N ILE A 141 12.64 8.18 19.07
CA ILE A 141 13.24 8.83 17.90
C ILE A 141 12.68 8.24 16.59
N ARG A 142 12.54 6.91 16.51
CA ARG A 142 11.96 6.25 15.33
C ARG A 142 10.53 6.71 15.08
N ALA A 143 9.71 6.77 16.13
CA ALA A 143 8.34 7.27 16.03
C ALA A 143 8.32 8.73 15.55
N ALA A 144 9.18 9.60 16.09
CA ALA A 144 9.30 10.99 15.67
C ALA A 144 9.69 11.13 14.19
N ILE A 145 10.67 10.35 13.72
CA ILE A 145 11.07 10.33 12.29
C ILE A 145 9.87 9.95 11.40
N LEU A 146 9.09 8.94 11.81
CA LEU A 146 7.92 8.52 11.04
C LEU A 146 6.76 9.52 11.13
N ASP A 147 6.58 10.21 12.25
CA ASP A 147 5.59 11.27 12.44
C ASP A 147 5.96 12.58 11.72
N GLU A 148 7.21 12.73 11.27
CA GLU A 148 7.64 13.80 10.36
C GLU A 148 7.49 13.40 8.86
N ALA A 149 7.47 12.10 8.55
CA ALA A 149 7.44 11.59 7.16
C ALA A 149 6.11 11.81 6.41
N THR A 150 6.16 12.39 5.22
CA THR A 150 4.96 12.54 4.37
C THR A 150 4.57 11.20 3.70
N ILE A 151 5.58 10.43 3.29
CA ILE A 151 5.40 9.12 2.65
C ILE A 151 6.23 8.09 3.40
N VAL A 152 5.58 7.00 3.82
CA VAL A 152 6.24 5.87 4.46
C VAL A 152 6.16 4.65 3.55
N PHE A 153 7.29 3.99 3.33
CA PHE A 153 7.40 2.78 2.52
C PHE A 153 7.62 1.57 3.43
N SER A 154 6.76 0.56 3.37
CA SER A 154 6.83 -0.63 4.22
C SER A 154 6.37 -1.88 3.49
N THR A 155 6.93 -3.06 3.79
CA THR A 155 6.33 -4.29 3.25
C THR A 155 4.97 -4.54 3.90
N LEU A 156 4.10 -5.31 3.24
CA LEU A 156 2.80 -5.69 3.81
C LEU A 156 2.93 -6.23 5.23
N SER A 157 3.85 -7.17 5.45
CA SER A 157 4.09 -7.77 6.78
C SER A 157 4.63 -6.77 7.80
N PHE A 158 5.56 -5.90 7.41
CA PHE A 158 6.17 -4.95 8.35
C PHE A 158 5.21 -3.81 8.72
N SER A 159 4.17 -3.56 7.92
CA SER A 159 3.13 -2.58 8.24
C SER A 159 2.30 -2.91 9.49
N GLY A 160 2.40 -4.15 9.99
CA GLY A 160 1.85 -4.60 11.27
C GLY A 160 2.78 -4.41 12.47
N SER A 161 3.97 -3.83 12.27
CA SER A 161 4.93 -3.59 13.34
C SER A 161 4.37 -2.64 14.40
N HIS A 162 4.73 -2.88 15.67
CA HIS A 162 4.28 -2.08 16.81
C HIS A 162 4.60 -0.59 16.67
N ILE A 163 5.61 -0.22 15.87
CA ILE A 163 5.94 1.18 15.57
C ILE A 163 4.76 1.96 14.96
N PHE A 164 3.88 1.32 14.19
CA PHE A 164 2.70 1.95 13.62
C PHE A 164 1.64 2.32 14.66
N SER A 165 1.62 1.59 15.78
CA SER A 165 0.73 1.90 16.91
C SER A 165 1.14 3.17 17.65
N LYS A 166 2.44 3.52 17.61
CA LYS A 166 3.03 4.69 18.27
C LYS A 166 2.90 5.98 17.45
N LEU A 167 2.45 5.92 16.20
CA LEU A 167 2.29 7.09 15.33
C LEU A 167 1.15 7.98 15.84
N SER A 168 1.42 9.27 16.04
CA SER A 168 0.41 10.25 16.43
C SER A 168 -0.65 10.45 15.35
N ARG A 169 -0.30 10.20 14.08
CA ARG A 169 -1.21 10.33 12.95
C ARG A 169 -1.13 9.13 12.01
N LYS A 170 -2.32 8.60 11.70
CA LYS A 170 -2.51 7.51 10.73
C LYS A 170 -2.43 7.99 9.28
N PHE A 171 -2.46 7.04 8.35
CA PHE A 171 -2.31 7.32 6.91
C PHE A 171 -3.67 7.63 6.29
N ASP A 172 -3.75 8.70 5.52
CA ASP A 172 -4.98 9.03 4.79
C ASP A 172 -5.16 8.10 3.58
N VAL A 173 -4.05 7.72 2.95
CA VAL A 173 -4.00 6.91 1.74
C VAL A 173 -3.06 5.73 1.93
N VAL A 174 -3.50 4.54 1.53
CA VAL A 174 -2.66 3.35 1.39
C VAL A 174 -2.55 3.00 -0.09
N ILE A 175 -1.34 2.78 -0.57
CA ILE A 175 -1.06 2.28 -1.92
C ILE A 175 -0.38 0.92 -1.76
N ILE A 176 -0.90 -0.12 -2.39
CA ILE A 176 -0.30 -1.45 -2.41
C ILE A 176 0.09 -1.76 -3.86
N ASP A 177 1.38 -1.79 -4.13
CA ASP A 177 1.93 -2.26 -5.40
C ASP A 177 2.08 -3.79 -5.39
N GLU A 178 2.09 -4.41 -6.57
CA GLU A 178 2.08 -5.88 -6.74
C GLU A 178 0.97 -6.58 -5.93
N ALA A 179 -0.19 -5.93 -5.80
CA ALA A 179 -1.30 -6.39 -4.96
C ALA A 179 -1.89 -7.75 -5.38
N ALA A 180 -1.79 -8.10 -6.67
CA ALA A 180 -2.21 -9.41 -7.18
C ALA A 180 -1.31 -10.56 -6.70
N GLN A 181 -0.06 -10.26 -6.32
CA GLN A 181 0.90 -11.25 -5.81
C GLN A 181 0.80 -11.45 -4.28
N ALA A 182 -0.17 -10.82 -3.62
CA ALA A 182 -0.37 -10.90 -2.18
C ALA A 182 -1.62 -11.70 -1.83
N VAL A 183 -1.50 -12.62 -0.86
CA VAL A 183 -2.68 -13.22 -0.23
C VAL A 183 -3.51 -12.13 0.44
N GLU A 184 -4.83 -12.25 0.37
CA GLU A 184 -5.74 -11.25 0.92
C GLU A 184 -5.42 -10.85 2.37
N PRO A 185 -5.15 -11.77 3.33
CA PRO A 185 -4.81 -11.38 4.70
C PRO A 185 -3.59 -10.46 4.81
N ALA A 186 -2.59 -10.63 3.94
CA ALA A 186 -1.40 -9.77 3.93
C ALA A 186 -1.75 -8.34 3.51
N THR A 187 -2.69 -8.18 2.56
CA THR A 187 -3.17 -6.86 2.14
C THR A 187 -3.98 -6.13 3.21
N LEU A 188 -4.58 -6.86 4.16
CA LEU A 188 -5.36 -6.28 5.25
C LEU A 188 -4.49 -5.64 6.35
N VAL A 189 -3.24 -6.08 6.50
CA VAL A 189 -2.30 -5.58 7.53
C VAL A 189 -2.13 -4.05 7.46
N PRO A 190 -1.78 -3.43 6.31
CA PRO A 190 -1.68 -1.97 6.23
C PRO A 190 -3.04 -1.28 6.33
N LEU A 191 -4.15 -1.95 5.99
CA LEU A 191 -5.50 -1.38 6.05
C LEU A 191 -6.01 -1.26 7.49
N ALA A 192 -5.53 -2.12 8.39
CA ALA A 192 -5.81 -2.03 9.83
C ALA A 192 -5.32 -0.70 10.45
N ASN A 193 -4.40 0.02 9.79
CA ASN A 193 -3.92 1.34 10.21
C ASN A 193 -4.91 2.50 9.91
N GLN A 194 -6.20 2.22 9.65
CA GLN A 194 -7.28 3.19 9.45
C GLN A 194 -6.99 4.22 8.36
N CYS A 195 -7.10 3.80 7.10
CA CYS A 195 -7.01 4.71 5.96
C CYS A 195 -8.37 5.13 5.43
N LYS A 196 -8.40 6.21 4.64
CA LYS A 196 -9.63 6.73 4.00
C LYS A 196 -9.78 6.22 2.57
N LYS A 197 -8.64 6.02 1.90
CA LYS A 197 -8.57 5.60 0.50
C LYS A 197 -7.47 4.57 0.30
N VAL A 198 -7.76 3.56 -0.52
CA VAL A 198 -6.80 2.52 -0.90
C VAL A 198 -6.67 2.48 -2.41
N PHE A 199 -5.43 2.33 -2.87
CA PHE A 199 -5.11 2.01 -4.26
C PHE A 199 -4.43 0.65 -4.28
N LEU A 200 -5.05 -0.33 -4.91
CA LEU A 200 -4.42 -1.62 -5.19
C LEU A 200 -3.92 -1.59 -6.63
N VAL A 201 -2.62 -1.74 -6.80
CA VAL A 201 -1.95 -1.77 -8.10
C VAL A 201 -1.39 -3.17 -8.29
N GLY A 202 -1.71 -3.79 -9.42
CA GLY A 202 -1.26 -5.15 -9.70
C GLY A 202 -1.69 -5.62 -11.07
N ASP A 203 -1.23 -6.81 -11.44
CA ASP A 203 -1.58 -7.49 -12.67
C ASP A 203 -2.13 -8.88 -12.34
N PRO A 204 -3.45 -9.11 -12.46
CA PRO A 204 -4.05 -10.41 -12.15
C PRO A 204 -3.67 -11.50 -13.15
N ALA A 205 -3.09 -11.15 -14.30
CA ALA A 205 -2.60 -12.13 -15.27
C ALA A 205 -1.16 -12.58 -14.98
N GLN A 206 -0.46 -11.95 -14.02
CA GLN A 206 0.86 -12.39 -13.57
C GLN A 206 0.76 -13.51 -12.52
N LEU A 207 1.90 -13.90 -11.96
CA LEU A 207 1.97 -14.96 -10.97
C LEU A 207 1.08 -14.63 -9.75
N PRO A 208 0.24 -15.57 -9.28
CA PRO A 208 -0.55 -15.39 -8.08
C PRO A 208 0.33 -15.41 -6.83
N ALA A 209 -0.27 -15.13 -5.68
CA ALA A 209 0.42 -15.24 -4.40
C ALA A 209 1.00 -16.65 -4.16
N THR A 210 2.25 -16.72 -3.70
CA THR A 210 2.90 -17.99 -3.38
C THR A 210 2.31 -18.59 -2.10
N VAL A 211 1.57 -19.69 -2.24
CA VAL A 211 1.00 -20.48 -1.14
C VAL A 211 1.64 -21.86 -1.13
N ILE A 212 2.29 -22.23 -0.02
CA ILE A 212 3.01 -23.52 0.09
C ILE A 212 2.03 -24.69 0.27
N SER A 213 0.91 -24.48 0.98
CA SER A 213 -0.07 -25.54 1.23
C SER A 213 -1.07 -25.67 0.09
N ASP A 214 -1.04 -26.80 -0.60
CA ASP A 214 -2.03 -27.13 -1.64
C ASP A 214 -3.45 -27.18 -1.07
N ILE A 215 -3.63 -27.65 0.17
CA ILE A 215 -4.94 -27.65 0.85
C ILE A 215 -5.47 -26.21 0.96
N ALA A 216 -4.64 -25.27 1.42
CA ALA A 216 -5.04 -23.87 1.54
C ALA A 216 -5.33 -23.24 0.16
N LYS A 217 -4.50 -23.54 -0.84
CA LYS A 217 -4.69 -23.09 -2.22
C LYS A 217 -6.03 -23.57 -2.80
N ASN A 218 -6.35 -24.85 -2.61
CA ASN A 218 -7.61 -25.46 -3.06
C ASN A 218 -8.84 -24.86 -2.36
N HIS A 219 -8.67 -24.26 -1.18
CA HIS A 219 -9.72 -23.53 -0.47
C HIS A 219 -9.71 -22.01 -0.75
N GLY A 220 -8.98 -21.56 -1.77
CA GLY A 220 -9.01 -20.17 -2.23
C GLY A 220 -8.05 -19.21 -1.52
N TYR A 221 -7.18 -19.69 -0.62
CA TYR A 221 -6.22 -18.83 0.11
C TYR A 221 -5.24 -18.08 -0.80
N GLY A 222 -5.00 -18.60 -2.01
CA GLY A 222 -4.17 -17.94 -3.02
C GLY A 222 -4.83 -16.74 -3.71
N THR A 223 -6.14 -16.54 -3.53
CA THR A 223 -6.87 -15.42 -4.13
C THR A 223 -6.48 -14.12 -3.43
N SER A 224 -5.97 -13.16 -4.19
CA SER A 224 -5.65 -11.83 -3.69
C SER A 224 -6.92 -10.98 -3.48
N LEU A 225 -6.82 -9.98 -2.61
CA LEU A 225 -7.88 -8.98 -2.47
C LEU A 225 -8.15 -8.25 -3.79
N PHE A 226 -7.10 -8.05 -4.60
CA PHE A 226 -7.19 -7.43 -5.91
C PHE A 226 -8.10 -8.26 -6.84
N GLU A 227 -7.84 -9.56 -6.97
CA GLU A 227 -8.65 -10.47 -7.79
C GLU A 227 -10.07 -10.59 -7.28
N ARG A 228 -10.26 -10.71 -5.96
CA ARG A 228 -11.59 -10.83 -5.37
C ARG A 228 -12.46 -9.60 -5.65
N LEU A 229 -11.89 -8.39 -5.54
CA LEU A 229 -12.62 -7.16 -5.85
C LEU A 229 -12.91 -7.03 -7.34
N MET A 230 -11.99 -7.47 -8.19
CA MET A 230 -12.23 -7.54 -9.65
C MET A 230 -13.39 -8.46 -9.99
N GLN A 231 -13.43 -9.66 -9.40
CA GLN A 231 -14.52 -10.63 -9.58
C GLN A 231 -15.86 -10.09 -9.04
N ALA A 232 -15.82 -9.29 -7.96
CA ALA A 232 -16.99 -8.61 -7.42
C ALA A 232 -17.45 -7.38 -8.22
N GLY A 233 -16.85 -7.11 -9.39
CA GLY A 233 -17.27 -6.01 -10.27
C GLY A 233 -16.82 -4.62 -9.81
N TYR A 234 -15.86 -4.50 -8.89
CA TYR A 234 -15.32 -3.18 -8.52
C TYR A 234 -14.67 -2.49 -9.72
N PRO A 235 -14.80 -1.16 -9.85
CA PRO A 235 -14.26 -0.43 -10.99
C PRO A 235 -12.73 -0.51 -11.03
N ILE A 236 -12.20 -0.92 -12.18
CA ILE A 236 -10.76 -1.07 -12.42
C ILE A 236 -10.31 -0.11 -13.51
N LYS A 237 -9.21 0.58 -13.27
CA LYS A 237 -8.49 1.31 -14.31
C LYS A 237 -7.41 0.42 -14.92
N MET A 238 -7.62 -0.02 -16.14
CA MET A 238 -6.61 -0.72 -16.93
C MET A 238 -5.63 0.29 -17.55
N LEU A 239 -4.33 0.02 -17.41
CA LEU A 239 -3.27 0.72 -18.15
C LEU A 239 -3.08 -0.01 -19.48
N LYS A 240 -3.33 0.65 -20.60
CA LYS A 240 -3.43 0.00 -21.92
C LYS A 240 -2.15 0.04 -22.75
N THR A 241 -1.23 0.94 -22.42
CA THR A 241 0.02 1.11 -23.17
C THR A 241 1.15 0.40 -22.46
N GLN A 242 1.83 -0.49 -23.17
CA GLN A 242 3.02 -1.21 -22.69
C GLN A 242 4.28 -0.58 -23.30
N TYR A 243 5.37 -0.54 -22.53
CA TYR A 243 6.63 0.10 -22.93
C TYR A 243 7.85 -0.84 -22.85
N ARG A 244 7.64 -2.14 -22.57
CA ARG A 244 8.74 -3.09 -22.31
C ARG A 244 9.01 -4.03 -23.47
N MET A 245 7.96 -4.48 -24.16
CA MET A 245 8.07 -5.49 -25.22
C MET A 245 8.17 -4.85 -26.59
N HIS A 246 9.05 -5.41 -27.43
CA HIS A 246 9.10 -5.06 -28.84
C HIS A 246 7.74 -5.33 -29.50
N PRO A 247 7.23 -4.45 -30.38
CA PRO A 247 5.87 -4.58 -30.96
C PRO A 247 5.59 -5.93 -31.64
N GLU A 248 6.62 -6.60 -32.16
CA GLU A 248 6.47 -7.92 -32.79
C GLU A 248 6.18 -9.04 -31.78
N ARG A 249 6.76 -8.99 -30.58
CA ARG A 249 6.47 -9.96 -29.51
C ARG A 249 5.10 -9.73 -28.90
N LEU A 250 4.68 -8.46 -28.86
CA LEU A 250 3.37 -8.06 -28.37
C LEU A 250 2.22 -8.73 -29.12
N LYS A 251 2.34 -8.92 -30.45
CA LYS A 251 1.28 -9.54 -31.26
C LYS A 251 0.95 -10.99 -30.85
N HIS A 252 1.89 -11.69 -30.19
CA HIS A 252 1.70 -13.06 -29.76
C HIS A 252 1.09 -13.18 -28.36
N ASP A 253 1.25 -12.18 -27.50
CA ASP A 253 0.83 -12.23 -26.09
C ASP A 253 -0.56 -11.61 -25.82
N ILE A 254 -1.14 -10.82 -26.73
CA ILE A 254 -2.44 -10.12 -26.51
C ILE A 254 -3.65 -10.78 -27.21
N ALA A 255 -3.67 -12.08 -27.47
CA ALA A 255 -4.86 -12.75 -28.04
C ALA A 255 -5.25 -14.01 -27.25
N PRO A 256 -6.49 -14.17 -26.71
CA PRO A 256 -7.54 -13.20 -26.42
C PRO A 256 -7.96 -13.22 -24.93
N PHE A 257 -7.74 -12.13 -24.18
CA PHE A 257 -8.53 -11.86 -22.96
C PHE A 257 -9.70 -10.97 -23.35
N GLY A 258 -10.64 -11.56 -24.08
CA GLY A 258 -11.85 -10.91 -24.57
C GLY A 258 -12.93 -11.94 -24.85
N ASN A 259 -13.86 -12.07 -23.90
CA ASN A 259 -15.31 -12.12 -24.09
C ASN A 259 -15.96 -11.77 -22.75
#